data_AF-A0A842TJA2-F1
#
_entry.id   AF-A0A842TJA2-F1
#
_cell.length_a   1.000
_cell.length_b   1.000
_cell.length_c   1.000
_cell.angle_alpha   90.00
_cell.angle_beta   90.00
_cell.angle_gamma   90.00
#
_symmetry.space_group_name_H-M   'P 1'
#
loop_
_entity.id
_entity.type
_entity.pdbx_description
1 polymer ?
#
loop_
_entity_poly.entity_id
_entity_poly.type
_entity_poly.pdbx_seq_one_letter_code
_entity_poly.pdbx_strand_id
1 'polypeptide(L)' 'MSDIKETSLTIRKSRRRTTVPKAIVDKLGLKDGDKIRWILFKDGKLMIEKKT' A
#
# COMPACT_ATOMS: atom_id res chain seq x y z
N MET A 1 -9.20 16.90 -1.49
CA MET A 1 -8.77 16.24 -2.75
C MET A 1 -8.36 14.81 -2.41
N SER A 2 -9.02 13.82 -3.01
CA SER A 2 -8.59 12.42 -2.94
C SER A 2 -7.50 12.18 -3.98
N ASP A 3 -6.34 11.70 -3.57
CA ASP A 3 -5.31 11.27 -4.53
C ASP A 3 -5.59 9.81 -4.92
N ILE A 4 -5.85 9.58 -6.21
CA ILE A 4 -6.12 8.26 -6.77
C ILE A 4 -4.98 7.93 -7.73
N LYS A 5 -4.21 6.89 -7.39
CA LYS A 5 -3.06 6.42 -8.17
C LYS A 5 -3.13 4.91 -8.30
N GLU A 6 -2.81 4.42 -9.49
CA GLU A 6 -2.71 3.00 -9.79
C GLU A 6 -1.23 2.59 -9.81
N THR A 7 -0.93 1.42 -9.26
CA THR A 7 0.41 0.82 -9.30
C THR A 7 0.30 -0.66 -9.65
N SER A 8 1.25 -1.17 -10.43
CA SER A 8 1.22 -2.56 -10.89
C SER A 8 1.84 -3.52 -9.86
N LEU A 9 1.19 -4.66 -9.65
CA LEU A 9 1.74 -5.73 -8.82
C LEU A 9 2.87 -6.46 -9.56
N THR A 10 4.06 -6.50 -8.96
CA THR A 10 5.17 -7.34 -9.44
C THR A 10 5.26 -8.61 -8.58
N ILE A 11 5.19 -9.78 -9.22
CA ILE A 11 5.35 -11.10 -8.58
C ILE A 11 6.67 -11.73 -9.03
N ARG A 12 7.55 -12.07 -8.08
CA ARG A 12 8.81 -12.78 -8.34
C ARG A 12 9.02 -13.87 -7.28
N LYS A 13 8.91 -15.13 -7.69
CA LYS A 13 8.90 -16.30 -6.79
C LYS A 13 7.85 -16.10 -5.68
N SER A 14 8.27 -16.07 -4.42
CA SER A 14 7.40 -15.83 -3.27
C SER A 14 7.12 -14.36 -2.98
N ARG A 15 7.86 -13.41 -3.58
CA ARG A 15 7.74 -11.98 -3.30
C ARG A 15 6.63 -11.36 -4.16
N ARG A 16 5.76 -10.60 -3.49
CA ARG A 16 4.75 -9.73 -4.10
C ARG A 16 5.08 -8.30 -3.68
N ARG A 17 5.29 -7.40 -4.64
CA ARG A 17 5.65 -6.00 -4.39
C ARG A 17 4.79 -5.08 -5.23
N THR A 18 4.37 -3.98 -4.63
CA THR A 18 3.86 -2.82 -5.35
C THR A 18 4.54 -1.58 -4.82
N THR A 19 4.63 -0.54 -5.64
CA THR A 19 5.13 0.76 -5.24
C THR A 19 4.03 1.49 -4.48
N VAL A 20 4.40 2.12 -3.35
CA VAL A 20 3.52 3.08 -2.67
C VAL A 20 3.73 4.44 -3.32
N PRO A 21 2.68 5.08 -3.87
CA PRO A 21 2.79 6.41 -4.49
C PRO A 21 3.41 7.44 -3.56
N LYS A 22 4.29 8.29 -4.10
CA LYS A 22 5.01 9.33 -3.33
C LYS A 22 4.08 10.21 -2.50
N ALA A 23 2.98 10.69 -3.08
CA ALA A 23 2.03 11.55 -2.38
C ALA A 23 1.38 10.87 -1.16
N ILE A 24 1.21 9.54 -1.17
CA ILE A 24 0.73 8.77 -0.01
C ILE A 24 1.84 8.66 1.04
N VAL A 25 3.08 8.37 0.62
CA VAL A 25 4.26 8.30 1.50
C VAL A 25 4.45 9.63 2.25
N ASP A 26 4.43 10.75 1.51
CA ASP A 26 4.63 12.10 2.05
C ASP A 26 3.48 12.46 3.01
N LYS A 27 2.23 12.20 2.62
CA LYS A 27 1.05 12.54 3.44
C LYS A 27 0.96 11.73 4.74
N LEU A 28 1.37 10.47 4.73
CA LEU A 28 1.33 9.59 5.91
C LEU A 28 2.65 9.60 6.71
N GLY A 29 3.66 10.34 6.24
CA GLY A 29 4.99 10.39 6.84
C GLY A 29 5.61 9.00 6.99
N LEU A 30 5.48 8.16 5.95
CA LEU A 30 6.04 6.81 5.96
C LEU A 30 7.56 6.86 5.74
N LYS A 31 8.27 5.96 6.42
CA LYS A 31 9.73 5.81 6.33
C LYS A 31 10.11 4.38 5.95
N ASP A 32 11.36 4.20 5.52
CA ASP A 32 11.88 2.86 5.29
C ASP A 32 11.79 2.01 6.57
N GLY A 33 11.33 0.77 6.44
CA GLY A 33 11.04 -0.12 7.56
C GLY A 33 9.64 0.02 8.19
N ASP A 34 8.87 1.07 7.87
CA ASP A 34 7.48 1.19 8.34
C ASP A 34 6.61 0.04 7.79
N LYS A 35 5.64 -0.40 8.61
CA LYS A 35 4.74 -1.49 8.25
C LYS A 35 3.43 -0.94 7.69
N ILE A 36 2.99 -1.55 6.59
CA ILE A 36 1.69 -1.29 5.98
C ILE A 36 0.78 -2.49 6.27
N ARG A 37 -0.40 -2.23 6.82
CA ARG A 37 -1.43 -3.24 7.07
C ARG A 37 -2.34 -3.33 5.86
N TRP A 38 -2.56 -4.55 5.40
CA TRP A 38 -3.53 -4.88 4.34
C TRP A 38 -4.69 -5.63 4.97
N ILE A 39 -5.91 -5.19 4.70
CA ILE A 39 -7.14 -5.79 5.22
C ILE A 39 -7.96 -6.22 4.00
N LEU A 40 -8.13 -7.54 3.84
CA LEU A 40 -9.00 -8.14 2.84
C LEU A 40 -10.36 -8.40 3.48
N PHE A 41 -11.39 -7.75 2.96
CA PHE A 41 -12.77 -7.97 3.38
C PHE A 41 -13.38 -9.15 2.65
N LYS A 42 -14.44 -9.74 3.22
CA LYS A 42 -15.14 -10.90 2.63
C LYS A 42 -15.77 -10.59 1.28
N ASP A 43 -16.08 -9.32 1.00
CA ASP A 43 -16.64 -8.86 -0.29
C ASP A 43 -15.57 -8.62 -1.36
N GLY A 44 -14.31 -8.96 -1.08
CA GLY A 44 -13.19 -8.82 -2.01
C GLY A 44 -12.58 -7.42 -2.06
N LYS A 45 -13.10 -6.46 -1.29
CA LYS A 45 -12.48 -5.14 -1.16
C LYS A 45 -11.21 -5.22 -0.33
N LEU A 46 -10.29 -4.29 -0.61
CA LEU A 46 -9.05 -4.12 0.13
C LEU A 46 -9.00 -2.74 0.76
N MET A 47 -8.52 -2.67 2.00
CA MET A 47 -8.12 -1.43 2.65
C MET A 47 -6.66 -1.53 3.08
N ILE A 48 -5.95 -0.41 2.95
CA ILE A 48 -4.54 -0.28 3.27
C ILE A 48 -4.40 0.81 4.33
N GLU A 49 -3.70 0.50 5.42
CA GLU A 49 -3.48 1.42 6.53
C GLU A 49 -2.02 1.45 6.96
N LYS A 50 -1.56 2.60 7.47
CA LYS A 50 -0.30 2.69 8.21
C LYS A 50 -0.45 1.90 9.51
N LYS A 51 0.50 1.02 9.81
CA LYS A 51 0.58 0.35 11.11
C LYS A 51 1.50 1.17 12.02
N THR A 52 0.96 1.65 13.14
CA THR A 52 1.73 2.27 14.24
C THR A 52 2.68 1.28 14.90
#